data_AF-A0A7Z0B4D7-F1
#
_entry.id   AF-A0A7Z0B4D7-F1
#
_cell.length_a   1.000
_cell.length_b   1.000
_cell.length_c   1.000
_cell.angle_alpha   90.00
_cell.angle_beta   90.00
_cell.angle_gamma   90.00
#
_symmetry.space_group_name_H-M   'P 1'
#
loop_
_entity.id
_entity.type
_entity.pdbx_description
1 polymer ?
#
loop_
_entity_poly.entity_id
_entity_poly.type
_entity_poly.pdbx_seq_one_letter_code
_entity_poly.pdbx_strand_id
1 'polypeptide(L)'
;MGHLHRQRRATGRGRMSGSGARTDAVTWPPHAAAARPATFVLKCVLLAGMGLVFFSTYGFANWLAGRHASVPSFAFGWEHAIPFWPWTIVPYWSIDLLYALSFFLWRWRDELLDHVKRLLTVQVISVVCFIAWPLRFSFERPAAGGMSGALFTLLAGFDKPFNQAPSLHIGLLVVLWAVYALQARGAWRWLLHGWFALIGISVLTTYQHHVIDVPTGAAVGCFALFLFPLRRGDGTSRVRAVDEPVTPTVLAHARRIARRYAALALVFLIATCVTIPHSPFAALLLGWIALAVLCVAIVYWRVDAGLYQKSEAGGLAWATGALFLPTVFGTFVNSRAWTFRHAASSPVGHSVLVGRTPTRREVRLARATAIVDLTAEMPGWARRDPAIHYVCVPQLDLLPPTLAQLQQAVAAIEMLREQGHTVLVCCALGYSRSALTVAAWLAAYLQLNDAQAALALLREARPQVVLRAPSVALLQRYIDWRSPMRHEAPHNTRPGPEVRS
;
A
#
# COMPACT_ATOMS: atom_id res chain seq x y z
N MET A 1 59.58 -27.99 21.97
CA MET A 1 58.39 -27.12 21.97
C MET A 1 58.60 -26.03 20.92
N GLY A 2 57.71 -25.93 19.92
CA GLY A 2 57.64 -24.78 19.01
C GLY A 2 58.30 -24.92 17.64
N HIS A 3 57.76 -25.78 16.77
CA HIS A 3 58.01 -25.80 15.34
C HIS A 3 57.08 -24.82 14.59
N LEU A 4 57.60 -24.20 13.52
CA LEU A 4 56.94 -23.81 12.26
C LEU A 4 55.83 -22.72 12.29
N HIS A 5 56.12 -21.57 11.67
CA HIS A 5 55.56 -21.31 10.34
C HIS A 5 56.29 -20.25 9.53
N ARG A 6 56.47 -20.60 8.25
CA ARG A 6 57.21 -19.96 7.18
C ARG A 6 56.22 -19.19 6.28
N GLN A 7 56.66 -18.02 5.79
CA GLN A 7 56.44 -17.44 4.45
C GLN A 7 55.01 -17.17 3.92
N ARG A 8 54.82 -15.93 3.43
CA ARG A 8 54.51 -15.69 2.00
C ARG A 8 54.99 -14.32 1.52
N ARG A 9 55.57 -14.34 0.31
CA ARG A 9 56.27 -13.26 -0.40
C ARG A 9 55.32 -12.33 -1.16
N ALA A 10 55.80 -11.09 -1.26
CA ALA A 10 55.71 -10.07 -2.30
C ALA A 10 55.07 -10.40 -3.67
N THR A 11 54.32 -9.42 -4.17
CA THR A 11 54.38 -8.83 -5.54
C THR A 11 53.72 -7.44 -5.44
N GLY A 12 54.43 -6.32 -5.62
CA GLY A 12 54.72 -5.73 -6.93
C GLY A 12 53.70 -4.63 -7.27
N ARG A 13 53.79 -3.44 -6.65
CA ARG A 13 53.02 -2.23 -7.06
C ARG A 13 53.91 -1.32 -7.89
N GLY A 14 53.88 -1.51 -9.21
CA GLY A 14 54.32 -0.50 -10.17
C GLY A 14 53.26 0.59 -10.32
N ARG A 15 53.67 1.84 -10.12
CA ARG A 15 52.90 3.04 -10.49
C ARG A 15 52.75 3.08 -12.01
N MET A 16 51.51 3.11 -12.51
CA MET A 16 51.20 3.72 -13.80
C MET A 16 50.15 4.80 -13.58
N SER A 17 50.51 6.02 -13.98
CA SER A 17 49.64 7.18 -14.06
C SER A 17 48.60 6.95 -15.15
N GLY A 18 47.33 6.91 -14.78
CA GLY A 18 46.21 6.97 -15.70
C GLY A 18 45.29 8.11 -15.27
N SER A 19 45.24 9.17 -16.07
CA SER A 19 44.29 10.27 -15.94
C SER A 19 42.86 9.75 -16.19
N GLY A 20 42.18 9.34 -15.13
CA GLY A 20 40.75 9.03 -15.16
C GLY A 20 39.94 10.30 -14.92
N ALA A 21 39.22 10.75 -15.94
CA ALA A 21 38.20 11.78 -15.83
C ALA A 21 37.23 11.41 -14.69
N ARG A 22 37.08 12.32 -13.72
CA ARG A 22 36.04 12.19 -12.70
C ARG A 22 34.70 12.28 -13.41
N THR A 23 33.96 11.19 -13.41
CA THR A 23 32.51 11.24 -13.55
C THR A 23 31.98 12.02 -12.36
N ASP A 24 31.59 13.27 -12.58
CA ASP A 24 30.90 14.08 -11.59
C ASP A 24 29.54 13.41 -11.33
N ALA A 25 29.55 12.53 -10.33
CA ALA A 25 28.34 12.00 -9.74
C ALA A 25 27.53 13.19 -9.24
N VAL A 26 26.38 13.43 -9.88
CA VAL A 26 25.37 14.40 -9.46
C VAL A 26 25.03 14.11 -7.99
N THR A 27 25.64 14.86 -7.09
CA THR A 27 25.38 14.79 -5.65
C THR A 27 24.12 15.59 -5.39
N TRP A 28 23.00 14.87 -5.29
CA TRP A 28 21.75 15.44 -4.80
C TRP A 28 21.98 16.04 -3.40
N PRO A 29 21.56 17.28 -3.13
CA PRO A 29 21.67 17.83 -1.79
C PRO A 29 20.80 17.00 -0.83
N PRO A 30 21.35 16.46 0.27
CA PRO A 30 20.57 15.70 1.22
C PRO A 30 19.78 16.66 2.12
N HIS A 31 18.63 17.13 1.65
CA HIS A 31 17.60 17.68 2.55
C HIS A 31 16.65 16.57 3.01
N ALA A 32 17.21 15.47 3.52
CA ALA A 32 16.48 14.56 4.37
C ALA A 32 16.47 15.16 5.77
N ALA A 33 15.30 15.54 6.29
CA ALA A 33 15.17 15.89 7.70
C ALA A 33 15.80 14.79 8.56
N ALA A 34 16.76 15.16 9.42
CA ALA A 34 17.54 14.19 10.19
C ALA A 34 16.60 13.27 11.00
N ALA A 35 16.65 11.97 10.71
CA ALA A 35 15.80 10.98 11.36
C ALA A 35 16.06 10.95 12.87
N ARG A 36 15.05 11.34 13.67
CA ARG A 36 15.17 11.39 15.13
C ARG A 36 14.86 10.03 15.75
N PRO A 37 15.72 9.47 16.61
CA PRO A 37 15.43 8.22 17.31
C PRO A 37 14.26 8.41 18.29
N ALA A 38 13.48 7.35 18.50
CA ALA A 38 12.43 7.33 19.51
C ALA A 38 13.04 7.04 20.89
N THR A 39 13.07 8.04 21.77
CA THR A 39 13.59 7.89 23.14
C THR A 39 12.67 7.00 23.97
N PHE A 40 13.22 6.33 24.99
CA PHE A 40 12.44 5.53 25.93
C PHE A 40 11.34 6.35 26.63
N VAL A 41 11.68 7.58 27.05
CA VAL A 41 10.73 8.52 27.65
C VAL A 41 9.55 8.80 26.71
N LEU A 42 9.82 9.07 25.43
CA LEU A 42 8.75 9.31 24.45
C LEU A 42 7.82 8.10 24.31
N LYS A 43 8.37 6.88 24.31
CA LYS A 43 7.59 5.63 24.24
C LYS A 43 6.66 5.50 25.45
N CYS A 44 7.17 5.74 26.65
CA CYS A 44 6.38 5.69 27.88
C CYS A 44 5.30 6.78 27.92
N VAL A 45 5.63 8.02 27.54
CA VAL A 45 4.66 9.13 27.50
C VAL A 45 3.55 8.86 26.51
N LEU A 46 3.87 8.37 25.31
CA LEU A 46 2.85 8.03 24.30
C LEU A 46 1.99 6.85 24.75
N LEU A 47 2.56 5.83 25.40
CA LEU A 47 1.81 4.71 25.96
C LEU A 47 0.84 5.19 27.06
N ALA A 48 1.32 6.00 28.01
CA ALA A 48 0.50 6.55 29.07
C ALA A 48 -0.61 7.46 28.53
N GLY A 49 -0.28 8.32 27.56
CA GLY A 49 -1.25 9.18 26.87
C GLY A 49 -2.32 8.37 26.13
N MET A 50 -1.94 7.30 25.44
CA MET A 50 -2.90 6.41 24.78
C MET A 50 -3.77 5.66 25.78
N GLY A 51 -3.23 5.24 26.93
CA GLY A 51 -4.01 4.66 28.02
C GLY A 51 -5.05 5.64 28.56
N LEU A 52 -4.64 6.89 28.84
CA LEU A 52 -5.56 7.94 29.30
C LEU A 52 -6.69 8.18 28.28
N VAL A 53 -6.35 8.31 27.00
CA VAL A 53 -7.34 8.49 25.92
C VAL A 53 -8.28 7.29 25.84
N PHE A 54 -7.75 6.06 25.91
CA PHE A 54 -8.55 4.84 25.89
C PHE A 54 -9.57 4.83 27.04
N PHE A 55 -9.11 4.87 28.30
CA PHE A 55 -10.01 4.77 29.45
C PHE A 55 -11.04 5.90 29.50
N SER A 56 -10.64 7.11 29.11
CA SER A 56 -11.56 8.27 29.06
C SER A 56 -12.63 8.10 27.99
N THR A 57 -12.24 7.81 26.74
CA THR A 57 -13.18 7.75 25.60
C THR A 57 -14.04 6.49 25.63
N TYR A 58 -13.45 5.34 25.98
CA TYR A 58 -14.13 4.06 26.11
C TYR A 58 -15.11 4.07 27.30
N GLY A 59 -14.67 4.59 28.44
CA GLY A 59 -15.51 4.78 29.63
C GLY A 59 -16.67 5.73 29.37
N PHE A 60 -16.43 6.83 28.65
CA PHE A 60 -17.48 7.77 28.24
C PHE A 60 -18.53 7.11 27.34
N ALA A 61 -18.12 6.35 26.31
CA ALA A 61 -19.05 5.63 25.45
C ALA A 61 -19.91 4.63 26.24
N ASN A 62 -19.29 3.86 27.15
CA ASN A 62 -20.00 2.93 28.03
C ASN A 62 -20.99 3.62 28.97
N TRP A 63 -20.59 4.74 29.57
CA TRP A 63 -21.46 5.52 30.45
C TRP A 63 -22.65 6.10 29.68
N LEU A 64 -22.43 6.60 28.47
CA LEU A 64 -23.48 7.13 27.61
C LEU A 64 -24.47 6.02 27.21
N ALA A 65 -23.96 4.88 26.76
CA ALA A 65 -24.78 3.72 26.42
C ALA A 65 -25.63 3.23 27.61
N GLY A 66 -25.06 3.21 28.82
CA GLY A 66 -25.77 2.84 30.05
C GLY A 66 -26.89 3.79 30.47
N ARG A 67 -27.02 4.96 29.85
CA ARG A 67 -28.15 5.89 30.07
C ARG A 67 -29.35 5.61 29.17
N HIS A 68 -29.21 4.77 28.15
CA HIS A 68 -30.34 4.41 27.28
C HIS A 68 -31.28 3.43 27.99
N ALA A 69 -32.59 3.65 27.87
CA ALA A 69 -33.62 2.78 28.47
C ALA A 69 -33.55 1.33 27.96
N SER A 70 -33.13 1.16 26.70
CA SER A 70 -32.86 -0.14 26.09
C SER A 70 -31.70 -0.03 25.12
N VAL A 71 -30.73 -0.93 25.22
CA VAL A 71 -29.64 -1.06 24.24
C VAL A 71 -29.90 -2.31 23.39
N PRO A 72 -29.98 -2.19 22.05
CA PRO A 72 -30.20 -3.34 21.17
C PRO A 72 -29.04 -4.34 21.23
N SER A 73 -29.30 -5.60 20.91
CA SER A 73 -28.28 -6.62 20.69
C SER A 73 -28.51 -7.28 19.33
N PHE A 74 -27.43 -7.71 18.68
CA PHE A 74 -27.49 -8.42 17.40
C PHE A 74 -26.55 -9.62 17.45
N ALA A 75 -27.11 -10.80 17.17
CA ALA A 75 -26.37 -12.05 17.02
C ALA A 75 -27.07 -12.91 15.97
N PHE A 76 -26.31 -13.66 15.17
CA PHE A 76 -26.92 -14.66 14.29
C PHE A 76 -27.42 -15.85 15.11
N GLY A 77 -28.56 -16.43 14.74
CA GLY A 77 -29.17 -17.53 15.48
C GLY A 77 -28.25 -18.73 15.67
N TRP A 78 -27.39 -19.02 14.69
CA TRP A 78 -26.42 -20.13 14.74
C TRP A 78 -25.23 -19.88 15.68
N GLU A 79 -25.01 -18.65 16.16
CA GLU A 79 -23.87 -18.34 17.05
C GLU A 79 -23.94 -19.08 18.39
N HIS A 80 -25.14 -19.54 18.81
CA HIS A 80 -25.32 -20.39 19.99
C HIS A 80 -24.59 -21.73 19.90
N ALA A 81 -24.19 -22.16 18.70
CA ALA A 81 -23.39 -23.37 18.51
C ALA A 81 -21.89 -23.16 18.80
N ILE A 82 -21.43 -21.92 18.98
CA ILE A 82 -20.04 -21.62 19.32
C ILE A 82 -19.82 -22.03 20.78
N PRO A 83 -18.87 -22.93 21.10
CA PRO A 83 -18.66 -23.36 22.46
C PRO A 83 -17.98 -22.26 23.29
N PHE A 84 -18.40 -22.14 24.57
CA PHE A 84 -17.70 -21.32 25.55
C PHE A 84 -16.43 -22.04 26.04
N TRP A 85 -15.26 -21.43 25.84
CA TRP A 85 -13.97 -21.97 26.28
C TRP A 85 -13.30 -21.02 27.28
N PRO A 86 -13.50 -21.22 28.60
CA PRO A 86 -13.04 -20.28 29.62
C PRO A 86 -11.54 -19.98 29.58
N TRP A 87 -10.70 -20.97 29.22
CA TRP A 87 -9.25 -20.82 29.14
C TRP A 87 -8.80 -19.84 28.03
N THR A 88 -9.64 -19.59 27.01
CA THR A 88 -9.34 -18.63 25.94
C THR A 88 -9.37 -17.18 26.39
N ILE A 89 -9.77 -16.91 27.64
CA ILE A 89 -9.60 -15.59 28.26
C ILE A 89 -8.13 -15.17 28.37
N VAL A 90 -7.20 -16.13 28.46
CA VAL A 90 -5.76 -15.86 28.52
C VAL A 90 -5.24 -15.24 27.21
N PRO A 91 -5.43 -15.87 26.02
CA PRO A 91 -5.06 -15.23 24.77
C PRO A 91 -5.85 -13.93 24.54
N TYR A 92 -7.12 -13.84 24.93
CA TYR A 92 -7.87 -12.58 24.88
C TYR A 92 -7.14 -11.44 25.62
N TRP A 93 -6.80 -11.62 26.90
CA TRP A 93 -6.07 -10.63 27.68
C TRP A 93 -4.66 -10.33 27.16
N SER A 94 -4.02 -11.28 26.48
CA SER A 94 -2.66 -11.10 25.98
C SER A 94 -2.53 -9.93 25.00
N ILE A 95 -3.63 -9.48 24.38
CA ILE A 95 -3.61 -8.32 23.49
C ILE A 95 -3.20 -7.04 24.22
N ASP A 96 -3.56 -6.86 25.50
CA ASP A 96 -3.29 -5.63 26.25
C ASP A 96 -1.79 -5.50 26.53
N LEU A 97 -1.16 -6.64 26.85
CA LEU A 97 0.29 -6.72 26.99
C LEU A 97 0.99 -6.47 25.64
N LEU A 98 0.52 -7.11 24.56
CA LEU A 98 1.07 -6.91 23.22
C LEU A 98 0.88 -5.47 22.74
N TYR A 99 -0.23 -4.82 23.12
CA TYR A 99 -0.47 -3.42 22.86
C TYR A 99 0.61 -2.55 23.52
N ALA A 100 0.85 -2.73 24.82
CA ALA A 100 1.88 -1.97 25.53
C ALA A 100 3.29 -2.21 24.98
N LEU A 101 3.65 -3.48 24.75
CA LEU A 101 4.95 -3.86 24.20
C LEU A 101 5.20 -3.31 22.80
N SER A 102 4.15 -3.10 21.99
CA SER A 102 4.28 -2.61 20.61
C SER A 102 4.91 -1.23 20.49
N PHE A 103 4.83 -0.38 21.53
CA PHE A 103 5.47 0.94 21.56
C PHE A 103 7.00 0.84 21.61
N PHE A 104 7.51 -0.25 22.15
CA PHE A 104 8.94 -0.43 22.36
C PHE A 104 9.67 -0.99 21.14
N LEU A 105 8.94 -1.50 20.14
CA LEU A 105 9.47 -2.09 18.90
C LEU A 105 10.10 -1.06 17.95
N TRP A 106 9.74 0.22 18.06
CA TRP A 106 10.11 1.24 17.08
C TRP A 106 11.44 1.91 17.43
N ARG A 107 12.34 2.03 16.43
CA ARG A 107 13.62 2.73 16.59
C ARG A 107 13.49 4.23 16.31
N TRP A 108 12.64 4.61 15.37
CA TRP A 108 12.54 5.98 14.87
C TRP A 108 11.24 6.65 15.32
N ARG A 109 11.33 7.96 15.62
CA ARG A 109 10.18 8.75 16.12
C ARG A 109 8.99 8.70 15.16
N ASP A 110 9.22 8.84 13.87
CA ASP A 110 8.13 8.93 12.90
C ASP A 110 7.39 7.58 12.77
N GLU A 111 8.12 6.47 12.85
CA GLU A 111 7.51 5.12 12.83
C GLU A 111 6.66 4.87 14.08
N LEU A 112 7.15 5.31 15.25
CA LEU A 112 6.39 5.26 16.50
C LEU A 112 5.14 6.13 16.43
N LEU A 113 5.24 7.34 15.88
CA LEU A 113 4.08 8.23 15.73
C LEU A 113 3.07 7.66 14.73
N ASP A 114 3.52 7.08 13.63
CA ASP A 114 2.62 6.39 12.69
C ASP A 114 1.96 5.17 13.35
N HIS A 115 2.65 4.49 14.26
CA HIS A 115 2.05 3.42 15.07
C HIS A 115 0.97 3.92 16.02
N VAL A 116 1.24 5.01 16.74
CA VAL A 116 0.25 5.67 17.59
C VAL A 116 -0.97 6.11 16.77
N LYS A 117 -0.75 6.68 15.57
CA LYS A 117 -1.86 7.06 14.68
C LYS A 117 -2.69 5.86 14.24
N ARG A 118 -2.08 4.70 13.98
CA ARG A 118 -2.84 3.46 13.67
C ARG A 118 -3.75 3.08 14.83
N LEU A 119 -3.19 2.95 16.03
CA LEU A 119 -3.95 2.57 17.24
C LEU A 119 -5.06 3.58 17.55
N LEU A 120 -4.75 4.88 17.46
CA LEU A 120 -5.71 5.95 17.68
C LEU A 120 -6.81 5.97 16.62
N THR A 121 -6.50 5.65 15.36
CA THR A 121 -7.50 5.55 14.29
C THR A 121 -8.50 4.45 14.60
N VAL A 122 -8.03 3.27 15.03
CA VAL A 122 -8.91 2.17 15.44
C VAL A 122 -9.79 2.61 16.61
N GLN A 123 -9.17 3.21 17.66
CA GLN A 123 -9.90 3.71 18.83
C GLN A 123 -11.00 4.70 18.47
N VAL A 124 -10.67 5.75 17.72
CA VAL A 124 -11.59 6.84 17.40
C VAL A 124 -12.76 6.34 16.57
N ILE A 125 -12.50 5.51 15.55
CA ILE A 125 -13.56 4.97 14.70
C ILE A 125 -14.48 4.06 15.55
N SER A 126 -13.92 3.15 16.35
CA SER A 126 -14.71 2.28 17.23
C SER A 126 -15.55 3.09 18.22
N VAL A 127 -14.99 4.07 18.92
CA VAL A 127 -15.72 4.90 19.89
C VAL A 127 -16.84 5.70 19.23
N VAL A 128 -16.60 6.29 18.05
CA VAL A 128 -17.64 7.01 17.30
C VAL A 128 -18.79 6.05 16.95
N CYS A 129 -18.47 4.82 16.52
CA CYS A 129 -19.50 3.81 16.26
C CYS A 129 -20.24 3.38 17.53
N PHE A 130 -19.56 3.18 18.66
CA PHE A 130 -20.20 2.81 19.94
C PHE A 130 -21.16 3.89 20.43
N ILE A 131 -20.85 5.16 20.18
CA ILE A 131 -21.74 6.29 20.50
C ILE A 131 -22.91 6.37 19.52
N ALA A 132 -22.65 6.20 18.22
CA ALA A 132 -23.68 6.32 17.19
C ALA A 132 -24.67 5.14 17.17
N TRP A 133 -24.20 3.94 17.53
CA TRP A 133 -24.96 2.70 17.50
C TRP A 133 -24.55 1.77 18.66
N PRO A 134 -24.98 2.06 19.90
CA PRO A 134 -24.62 1.24 21.05
C PRO A 134 -25.28 -0.14 20.94
N LEU A 135 -24.50 -1.19 21.15
CA LEU A 135 -24.94 -2.59 21.07
C LEU A 135 -24.51 -3.34 22.32
N ARG A 136 -25.43 -4.13 22.90
CA ARG A 136 -25.12 -4.94 24.08
C ARG A 136 -24.86 -6.41 23.77
N PHE A 137 -24.13 -7.10 24.66
CA PHE A 137 -24.05 -8.57 24.65
C PHE A 137 -25.43 -9.20 24.60
N SER A 138 -25.60 -10.23 23.75
CA SER A 138 -26.82 -11.04 23.75
C SER A 138 -26.70 -12.31 24.60
N PHE A 139 -25.49 -12.80 24.85
CA PHE A 139 -25.27 -14.05 25.59
C PHE A 139 -24.91 -13.80 27.05
N GLU A 140 -25.58 -14.52 27.96
CA GLU A 140 -25.16 -14.58 29.36
C GLU A 140 -23.93 -15.48 29.48
N ARG A 141 -22.86 -14.97 30.08
CA ARG A 141 -21.60 -15.72 30.23
C ARG A 141 -21.80 -16.84 31.27
N PRO A 142 -21.47 -18.10 30.94
CA PRO A 142 -21.48 -19.17 31.93
C PRO A 142 -20.48 -18.91 33.06
N ALA A 143 -20.79 -19.41 34.27
CA ALA A 143 -19.86 -19.31 35.40
C ALA A 143 -18.56 -20.08 35.09
N ALA A 144 -17.42 -19.39 35.19
CA ALA A 144 -16.09 -19.98 35.04
C ALA A 144 -15.40 -20.07 36.41
N GLY A 145 -14.90 -21.25 36.77
CA GLY A 145 -14.09 -21.45 37.98
C GLY A 145 -12.61 -21.16 37.77
N GLY A 146 -11.85 -21.11 38.88
CA GLY A 146 -10.39 -21.02 38.86
C GLY A 146 -9.84 -19.70 38.31
N MET A 147 -8.63 -19.76 37.73
CA MET A 147 -7.92 -18.58 37.21
C MET A 147 -8.68 -17.87 36.08
N SER A 148 -9.35 -18.62 35.21
CA SER A 148 -10.17 -18.05 34.14
C SER A 148 -11.32 -17.21 34.68
N GLY A 149 -12.00 -17.71 35.73
CA GLY A 149 -13.04 -16.95 36.43
C GLY A 149 -12.53 -15.63 36.99
N ALA A 150 -11.37 -15.64 37.66
CA ALA A 150 -10.75 -14.42 38.19
C ALA A 150 -10.43 -13.39 37.09
N LEU A 151 -9.91 -13.84 35.94
CA LEU A 151 -9.63 -12.97 34.79
C LEU A 151 -10.92 -12.40 34.17
N PHE A 152 -12.01 -13.16 34.16
CA PHE A 152 -13.32 -12.64 33.73
C PHE A 152 -13.89 -11.61 34.70
N THR A 153 -13.74 -11.82 36.01
CA THR A 153 -14.17 -10.86 37.03
C THR A 153 -13.40 -9.55 36.91
N LEU A 154 -12.08 -9.61 36.73
CA LEU A 154 -11.25 -8.42 36.49
C LEU A 154 -11.68 -7.70 35.21
N LEU A 155 -11.97 -8.45 34.13
CA LEU A 155 -12.41 -7.90 32.86
C LEU A 155 -13.75 -7.16 32.98
N ALA A 156 -14.72 -7.76 33.70
CA ALA A 156 -16.01 -7.14 33.96
C ALA A 156 -15.91 -5.82 34.77
N GLY A 157 -14.80 -5.60 35.48
CA GLY A 157 -14.55 -4.37 36.23
C GLY A 157 -14.33 -3.13 35.37
N PHE A 158 -13.84 -3.28 34.13
CA PHE A 158 -13.60 -2.16 33.21
C PHE A 158 -14.32 -2.28 31.86
N ASP A 159 -14.63 -3.50 31.42
CA ASP A 159 -15.29 -3.77 30.15
C ASP A 159 -16.79 -4.02 30.37
N LYS A 160 -17.58 -2.96 30.17
CA LYS A 160 -19.04 -2.98 30.28
C LYS A 160 -19.69 -3.46 28.99
N PRO A 161 -20.94 -3.93 29.03
CA PRO A 161 -21.48 -4.77 27.96
C PRO A 161 -21.89 -4.05 26.67
N PHE A 162 -21.50 -2.79 26.43
CA PHE A 162 -22.12 -1.92 25.40
C PHE A 162 -21.26 -1.61 24.16
N ASN A 163 -19.98 -2.00 24.14
CA ASN A 163 -19.01 -1.60 23.11
C ASN A 163 -18.69 -2.74 22.15
N GLN A 164 -19.67 -3.14 21.32
CA GLN A 164 -19.58 -4.35 20.48
C GLN A 164 -19.05 -4.09 19.06
N ALA A 165 -19.84 -3.41 18.21
CA ALA A 165 -19.52 -3.26 16.79
C ALA A 165 -19.03 -1.83 16.46
N PRO A 166 -17.87 -1.67 15.80
CA PRO A 166 -16.90 -2.69 15.42
C PRO A 166 -16.03 -3.15 16.60
N SER A 167 -15.57 -4.42 16.60
CA SER A 167 -14.70 -4.90 17.68
C SER A 167 -13.38 -4.13 17.69
N LEU A 168 -13.20 -3.31 18.73
CA LEU A 168 -11.95 -2.60 18.99
C LEU A 168 -10.80 -3.61 19.19
N HIS A 169 -11.07 -4.71 19.89
CA HIS A 169 -10.12 -5.79 20.12
C HIS A 169 -9.60 -6.39 18.80
N ILE A 170 -10.48 -6.71 17.86
CA ILE A 170 -10.08 -7.24 16.54
C ILE A 170 -9.39 -6.17 15.69
N GLY A 171 -9.82 -4.90 15.76
CA GLY A 171 -9.14 -3.81 15.07
C GLY A 171 -7.69 -3.63 15.53
N LEU A 172 -7.46 -3.66 16.86
CA LEU A 172 -6.13 -3.66 17.45
C LEU A 172 -5.36 -4.93 17.09
N LEU A 173 -6.01 -6.09 17.12
CA LEU A 173 -5.41 -7.37 16.75
C LEU A 173 -4.81 -7.29 15.35
N VAL A 174 -5.56 -6.81 14.37
CA VAL A 174 -5.09 -6.66 12.99
C VAL A 174 -3.83 -5.79 12.90
N VAL A 175 -3.84 -4.63 13.57
CA VAL A 175 -2.69 -3.71 13.56
C VAL A 175 -1.47 -4.34 14.23
N LEU A 176 -1.65 -4.88 15.44
CA LEU A 176 -0.58 -5.50 16.22
C LEU A 176 -0.03 -6.73 15.50
N TRP A 177 -0.89 -7.57 14.93
CA TRP A 177 -0.47 -8.73 14.16
C TRP A 177 0.46 -8.31 13.02
N ALA A 178 0.07 -7.29 12.26
CA ALA A 178 0.89 -6.78 11.17
C ALA A 178 2.25 -6.27 11.66
N VAL A 179 2.28 -5.54 12.78
CA VAL A 179 3.51 -4.99 13.37
C VAL A 179 4.45 -6.09 13.87
N TYR A 180 3.92 -7.04 14.65
CA TYR A 180 4.73 -8.13 15.21
C TYR A 180 5.20 -9.11 14.13
N ALA A 181 4.41 -9.34 13.08
CA ALA A 181 4.81 -10.18 11.95
C ALA A 181 5.99 -9.60 11.15
N LEU A 182 6.28 -8.30 11.25
CA LEU A 182 7.50 -7.71 10.66
C LEU A 182 8.77 -8.10 11.43
N GLN A 183 8.64 -8.35 12.73
CA GLN A 183 9.77 -8.64 13.62
C GLN A 183 10.06 -10.14 13.70
N ALA A 184 9.03 -10.98 13.56
CA ALA A 184 9.18 -12.43 13.66
C ALA A 184 9.78 -13.06 12.38
N ARG A 185 10.72 -13.99 12.55
CA ARG A 185 11.39 -14.73 11.46
C ARG A 185 11.30 -16.25 11.69
N GLY A 186 11.40 -17.03 10.62
CA GLY A 186 11.45 -18.49 10.68
C GLY A 186 10.25 -19.12 11.40
N ALA A 187 10.50 -20.14 12.22
CA ALA A 187 9.46 -20.85 12.99
C ALA A 187 8.69 -19.95 13.97
N TRP A 188 9.36 -18.95 14.56
CA TRP A 188 8.72 -18.02 15.49
C TRP A 188 7.58 -17.22 14.86
N ARG A 189 7.68 -16.97 13.55
CA ARG A 189 6.61 -16.30 12.80
C ARG A 189 5.34 -17.14 12.75
N TRP A 190 5.45 -18.46 12.61
CA TRP A 190 4.29 -19.36 12.60
C TRP A 190 3.64 -19.46 13.98
N LEU A 191 4.44 -19.55 15.05
CA LEU A 191 3.94 -19.49 16.42
C LEU A 191 3.19 -18.17 16.68
N LEU A 192 3.73 -17.06 16.19
CA LEU A 192 3.09 -15.76 16.26
C LEU A 192 1.75 -15.74 15.51
N HIS A 193 1.71 -16.24 14.27
CA HIS A 193 0.45 -16.36 13.52
C HIS A 193 -0.58 -17.23 14.25
N GLY A 194 -0.16 -18.36 14.83
CA GLY A 194 -1.03 -19.22 15.62
C GLY A 194 -1.58 -18.52 16.87
N TRP A 195 -0.74 -17.78 17.60
CA TRP A 195 -1.16 -17.04 18.78
C TRP A 195 -2.15 -15.93 18.43
N PHE A 196 -1.84 -15.08 17.44
CA PHE A 196 -2.75 -14.02 17.01
C PHE A 196 -4.07 -14.56 16.44
N ALA A 197 -4.05 -15.70 15.74
CA ALA A 197 -5.28 -16.38 15.34
C ALA A 197 -6.10 -16.84 16.55
N LEU A 198 -5.44 -17.35 17.59
CA LEU A 198 -6.10 -17.75 18.84
C LEU A 198 -6.72 -16.56 19.58
N ILE A 199 -6.09 -15.38 19.57
CA ILE A 199 -6.72 -14.14 20.08
C ILE A 199 -7.96 -13.79 19.25
N GLY A 200 -7.89 -13.93 17.92
CA GLY A 200 -9.05 -13.72 17.05
C GLY A 200 -10.20 -14.69 17.31
N ILE A 201 -9.91 -15.95 17.64
CA ILE A 201 -10.92 -16.95 18.02
C ILE A 201 -11.47 -16.67 19.42
N SER A 202 -10.61 -16.22 20.34
CA SER A 202 -10.99 -16.04 21.74
C SER A 202 -12.08 -15.02 21.93
N VAL A 203 -12.20 -14.00 21.07
CA VAL A 203 -13.30 -13.01 21.18
C VAL A 203 -14.68 -13.66 21.08
N LEU A 204 -14.81 -14.72 20.29
CA LEU A 204 -16.05 -15.47 20.11
C LEU A 204 -16.21 -16.52 21.21
N THR A 205 -15.16 -17.29 21.52
CA THR A 205 -15.26 -18.38 22.51
C THR A 205 -15.30 -17.91 23.97
N THR A 206 -15.07 -16.62 24.21
CA THR A 206 -15.27 -15.96 25.52
C THR A 206 -16.62 -15.25 25.62
N TYR A 207 -17.43 -15.28 24.54
CA TYR A 207 -18.68 -14.51 24.38
C TYR A 207 -18.49 -13.01 24.65
N GLN A 208 -17.38 -12.45 24.19
CA GLN A 208 -17.09 -11.01 24.26
C GLN A 208 -17.46 -10.25 22.98
N HIS A 209 -17.74 -10.97 21.90
CA HIS A 209 -18.12 -10.38 20.64
C HIS A 209 -19.03 -11.32 19.86
N HIS A 210 -19.88 -10.73 19.04
CA HIS A 210 -20.64 -11.43 18.02
C HIS A 210 -19.85 -11.52 16.73
N VAL A 211 -20.24 -12.47 15.86
CA VAL A 211 -19.50 -12.74 14.62
C VAL A 211 -19.41 -11.52 13.72
N ILE A 212 -20.42 -10.64 13.74
CA ILE A 212 -20.41 -9.40 12.95
C ILE A 212 -19.35 -8.38 13.40
N ASP A 213 -18.92 -8.44 14.66
CA ASP A 213 -17.93 -7.52 15.22
C ASP A 213 -16.53 -7.81 14.68
N VAL A 214 -16.28 -9.06 14.27
CA VAL A 214 -14.99 -9.52 13.74
C VAL A 214 -14.65 -8.90 12.38
N PRO A 215 -15.46 -9.04 11.30
CA PRO A 215 -15.15 -8.44 10.01
C PRO A 215 -15.18 -6.90 10.07
N THR A 216 -16.06 -6.31 10.89
CA THR A 216 -16.13 -4.86 11.05
C THR A 216 -14.91 -4.31 11.81
N GLY A 217 -14.47 -4.96 12.89
CA GLY A 217 -13.22 -4.65 13.58
C GLY A 217 -11.99 -4.83 12.67
N ALA A 218 -11.94 -5.93 11.91
CA ALA A 218 -10.86 -6.18 10.96
C ALA A 218 -10.79 -5.14 9.85
N ALA A 219 -11.94 -4.65 9.37
CA ALA A 219 -12.02 -3.58 8.38
C ALA A 219 -11.42 -2.28 8.92
N VAL A 220 -11.72 -1.90 10.17
CA VAL A 220 -11.14 -0.71 10.83
C VAL A 220 -9.63 -0.87 11.00
N GLY A 221 -9.16 -2.04 11.46
CA GLY A 221 -7.73 -2.33 11.57
C GLY A 221 -7.00 -2.25 10.22
N CYS A 222 -7.57 -2.83 9.17
CA CYS A 222 -7.03 -2.71 7.82
C CYS A 222 -7.02 -1.26 7.33
N PHE A 223 -8.07 -0.48 7.65
CA PHE A 223 -8.16 0.94 7.28
C PHE A 223 -7.08 1.79 7.95
N ALA A 224 -6.77 1.51 9.22
CA ALA A 224 -5.65 2.13 9.91
C ALA A 224 -4.30 1.81 9.24
N LEU A 225 -4.09 0.55 8.84
CA LEU A 225 -2.90 0.13 8.08
C LEU A 225 -2.83 0.74 6.66
N PHE A 226 -3.97 1.02 6.04
CA PHE A 226 -4.06 1.76 4.78
C PHE A 226 -3.61 3.21 4.94
N LEU A 227 -4.14 3.92 5.95
CA LEU A 227 -3.83 5.33 6.19
C LEU A 227 -2.38 5.57 6.62
N PHE A 228 -1.81 4.62 7.36
CA PHE A 228 -0.47 4.69 7.93
C PHE A 228 0.30 3.39 7.61
N PRO A 229 0.86 3.28 6.39
CA PRO A 229 1.57 2.09 5.93
C PRO A 229 2.70 1.67 6.87
N LEU A 230 2.93 0.36 6.94
CA LEU A 230 4.10 -0.18 7.64
C LEU A 230 5.34 0.00 6.76
N ARG A 231 6.30 0.79 7.24
CA ARG A 231 7.61 0.96 6.59
C ARG A 231 8.56 -0.08 7.14
N ARG A 232 9.25 -0.83 6.27
CA ARG A 232 10.42 -1.59 6.73
C ARG A 232 11.56 -0.59 7.00
N GLY A 233 12.27 -0.80 8.09
CA GLY A 233 13.28 0.13 8.62
C GLY A 233 14.61 0.14 7.84
N ASP A 234 14.63 -0.40 6.62
CA ASP A 234 15.68 -0.21 5.65
C ASP A 234 15.63 1.26 5.19
N GLY A 235 16.60 2.05 5.67
CA GLY A 235 16.68 3.50 5.49
C GLY A 235 16.67 4.01 4.04
N THR A 236 16.55 3.14 3.05
CA THR A 236 16.31 3.44 1.63
C THR A 236 14.89 3.93 1.37
N SER A 237 13.89 3.57 2.20
CA SER A 237 12.51 4.08 2.10
C SER A 237 12.33 5.48 2.73
N ARG A 238 13.42 6.18 3.05
CA ARG A 238 13.39 7.55 3.63
C ARG A 238 13.38 8.67 2.61
N VAL A 239 13.62 8.34 1.34
CA VAL A 239 13.36 9.28 0.26
C VAL A 239 11.85 9.27 0.05
N ARG A 240 11.15 10.10 0.82
CA ARG A 240 9.95 10.74 0.29
C ARG A 240 10.45 11.35 -1.02
N ALA A 241 10.12 10.73 -2.16
CA ALA A 241 10.46 11.27 -3.46
C ALA A 241 10.17 12.75 -3.35
N VAL A 242 11.20 13.61 -3.51
CA VAL A 242 11.07 15.05 -3.31
C VAL A 242 9.78 15.44 -4.02
N ASP A 243 8.75 15.80 -3.24
CA ASP A 243 7.39 15.91 -3.76
C ASP A 243 7.45 17.02 -4.80
N GLU A 244 7.54 16.67 -6.10
CA GLU A 244 7.42 17.66 -7.16
C GLU A 244 6.12 18.39 -6.88
N PRO A 245 6.13 19.72 -6.77
CA PRO A 245 4.94 20.46 -6.35
C PRO A 245 3.81 20.15 -7.34
N VAL A 246 2.76 19.50 -6.84
CA VAL A 246 1.59 19.17 -7.65
C VAL A 246 0.94 20.47 -8.08
N THR A 247 0.80 20.66 -9.38
CA THR A 247 0.23 21.90 -9.92
C THR A 247 -1.21 22.10 -9.40
N PRO A 248 -1.64 23.35 -9.16
CA PRO A 248 -2.99 23.63 -8.66
C PRO A 248 -4.10 23.03 -9.53
N THR A 249 -3.88 22.94 -10.85
CA THR A 249 -4.83 22.36 -11.81
C THR A 249 -4.98 20.85 -11.65
N VAL A 250 -3.86 20.12 -11.47
CA VAL A 250 -3.87 18.67 -11.19
C VAL A 250 -4.52 18.41 -9.84
N LEU A 251 -4.18 19.20 -8.81
CA LEU A 251 -4.78 19.08 -7.49
C LEU A 251 -6.29 19.33 -7.50
N ALA A 252 -6.76 20.35 -8.22
CA ALA A 252 -8.18 20.62 -8.38
C ALA A 252 -8.91 19.49 -9.14
N HIS A 253 -8.29 18.91 -10.16
CA HIS A 253 -8.86 17.75 -10.85
C HIS A 253 -8.92 16.51 -9.94
N ALA A 254 -7.84 16.21 -9.22
CA ALA A 254 -7.78 15.11 -8.27
C ALA A 254 -8.84 15.26 -7.17
N ARG A 255 -9.04 16.46 -6.62
CA ARG A 255 -10.10 16.74 -5.64
C ARG A 255 -11.52 16.55 -6.21
N ARG A 256 -11.76 16.87 -7.49
CA ARG A 256 -13.04 16.57 -8.15
C ARG A 256 -13.28 15.06 -8.27
N ILE A 257 -12.25 14.29 -8.62
CA ILE A 257 -12.33 12.83 -8.66
C ILE A 257 -12.59 12.27 -7.26
N ALA A 258 -11.84 12.75 -6.25
CA ALA A 258 -12.01 12.35 -4.86
C ALA A 258 -13.43 12.59 -4.35
N ARG A 259 -14.03 13.76 -4.63
CA ARG A 259 -15.42 14.07 -4.24
C ARG A 259 -16.44 13.14 -4.90
N ARG A 260 -16.23 12.74 -6.16
CA ARG A 260 -17.11 11.77 -6.84
C ARG A 260 -17.04 10.39 -6.19
N TYR A 261 -15.84 9.91 -5.88
CA TYR A 261 -15.68 8.66 -5.12
C TYR A 261 -16.24 8.79 -3.69
N ALA A 262 -16.07 9.92 -3.01
CA ALA A 262 -16.65 10.14 -1.69
C ALA A 262 -18.19 10.13 -1.72
N ALA A 263 -18.80 10.75 -2.73
CA ALA A 263 -20.25 10.70 -2.94
C ALA A 263 -20.73 9.26 -3.22
N LEU A 264 -19.99 8.50 -4.05
CA LEU A 264 -20.30 7.09 -4.29
C LEU A 264 -20.16 6.24 -3.03
N ALA A 265 -19.12 6.48 -2.22
CA ALA A 265 -18.95 5.81 -0.93
C ALA A 265 -20.12 6.11 0.02
N LEU A 266 -20.60 7.36 0.05
CA LEU A 266 -21.78 7.75 0.83
C LEU A 266 -23.04 7.03 0.34
N VAL A 267 -23.24 6.90 -0.98
CA VAL A 267 -24.37 6.13 -1.52
C VAL A 267 -24.33 4.67 -1.05
N PHE A 268 -23.18 4.00 -1.14
CA PHE A 268 -23.03 2.64 -0.64
C PHE A 268 -23.17 2.53 0.88
N LEU A 269 -22.76 3.55 1.63
CA LEU A 269 -22.95 3.62 3.08
C LEU A 269 -24.44 3.75 3.44
N ILE A 270 -25.18 4.62 2.75
CA ILE A 270 -26.65 4.74 2.92
C ILE A 270 -27.32 3.41 2.58
N ALA A 271 -26.95 2.80 1.43
CA ALA A 271 -27.46 1.49 1.04
C ALA A 271 -27.15 0.41 2.09
N THR A 272 -25.97 0.48 2.72
CA THR A 272 -25.59 -0.40 3.83
C THR A 272 -26.58 -0.24 4.99
N CYS A 273 -26.79 0.99 5.48
CA CYS A 273 -27.71 1.28 6.59
C CYS A 273 -29.14 0.80 6.31
N VAL A 274 -29.66 1.03 5.10
CA VAL A 274 -31.00 0.58 4.69
C VAL A 274 -31.08 -0.95 4.61
N THR A 275 -30.00 -1.63 4.28
CA THR A 275 -29.98 -3.10 4.10
C THR A 275 -29.81 -3.86 5.43
N ILE A 276 -29.31 -3.22 6.49
CA ILE A 276 -29.05 -3.85 7.81
C ILE A 276 -30.25 -4.67 8.31
N PRO A 277 -31.50 -4.15 8.32
CA PRO A 277 -32.66 -4.89 8.85
C PRO A 277 -33.07 -6.09 7.98
N HIS A 278 -32.70 -6.10 6.69
CA HIS A 278 -33.12 -7.11 5.72
C HIS A 278 -32.10 -8.23 5.56
N SER A 279 -30.81 -7.87 5.47
CA SER A 279 -29.73 -8.83 5.27
C SER A 279 -28.41 -8.26 5.82
N PRO A 280 -27.99 -8.70 7.02
CA PRO A 280 -26.71 -8.31 7.61
C PRO A 280 -25.52 -8.66 6.70
N PHE A 281 -25.59 -9.77 5.98
CA PHE A 281 -24.54 -10.18 5.05
C PHE A 281 -24.43 -9.23 3.84
N ALA A 282 -25.57 -8.85 3.23
CA ALA A 282 -25.56 -7.88 2.15
C ALA A 282 -25.10 -6.50 2.63
N ALA A 283 -25.50 -6.09 3.85
CA ALA A 283 -25.00 -4.87 4.47
C ALA A 283 -23.47 -4.90 4.66
N LEU A 284 -22.89 -6.01 5.12
CA LEU A 284 -21.43 -6.15 5.22
C LEU A 284 -20.74 -6.03 3.86
N LEU A 285 -21.30 -6.63 2.81
CA LEU A 285 -20.76 -6.52 1.45
C LEU A 285 -20.82 -5.06 0.94
N LEU A 286 -21.95 -4.39 1.09
CA LEU A 286 -22.12 -2.99 0.69
C LEU A 286 -21.21 -2.07 1.50
N GLY A 287 -21.04 -2.33 2.80
CA GLY A 287 -20.14 -1.58 3.67
C GLY A 287 -18.68 -1.76 3.28
N TRP A 288 -18.29 -2.97 2.87
CA TRP A 288 -16.96 -3.22 2.32
C TRP A 288 -16.72 -2.47 1.01
N ILE A 289 -17.71 -2.43 0.11
CA ILE A 289 -17.64 -1.62 -1.11
C ILE A 289 -17.53 -0.13 -0.76
N ALA A 290 -18.35 0.37 0.18
CA ALA A 290 -18.31 1.76 0.64
C ALA A 290 -16.92 2.14 1.15
N LEU A 291 -16.33 1.28 2.00
CA LEU A 291 -14.99 1.49 2.55
C LEU A 291 -13.92 1.45 1.46
N ALA A 292 -13.97 0.49 0.52
CA ALA A 292 -13.04 0.40 -0.59
C ALA A 292 -13.06 1.66 -1.46
N VAL A 293 -14.27 2.15 -1.79
CA VAL A 293 -14.48 3.37 -2.57
C VAL A 293 -14.03 4.62 -1.81
N LEU A 294 -14.25 4.67 -0.49
CA LEU A 294 -13.74 5.74 0.38
C LEU A 294 -12.20 5.77 0.37
N CYS A 295 -11.54 4.61 0.44
CA CYS A 295 -10.09 4.52 0.31
C CYS A 295 -9.61 5.08 -1.03
N VAL A 296 -10.31 4.79 -2.14
CA VAL A 296 -10.01 5.40 -3.45
C VAL A 296 -10.17 6.92 -3.39
N ALA A 297 -11.23 7.43 -2.76
CA ALA A 297 -11.41 8.88 -2.58
C ALA A 297 -10.23 9.52 -1.82
N ILE A 298 -9.74 8.88 -0.76
CA ILE A 298 -8.58 9.33 0.02
C ILE A 298 -7.30 9.34 -0.82
N VAL A 299 -7.07 8.29 -1.63
CA VAL A 299 -5.93 8.22 -2.56
C VAL A 299 -5.89 9.43 -3.48
N TYR A 300 -7.01 9.76 -4.12
CA TYR A 300 -7.10 10.92 -5.01
C TYR A 300 -7.05 12.26 -4.25
N TRP A 301 -7.59 12.31 -3.03
CA TRP A 301 -7.53 13.51 -2.19
C TRP A 301 -6.08 13.87 -1.82
N ARG A 302 -5.25 12.85 -1.52
CA ARG A 302 -3.83 13.02 -1.18
C ARG A 302 -2.90 13.02 -2.38
N VAL A 303 -3.39 12.66 -3.56
CA VAL A 303 -2.58 12.51 -4.80
C VAL A 303 -1.41 11.55 -4.57
N ASP A 304 -1.67 10.43 -3.89
CA ASP A 304 -0.63 9.52 -3.44
C ASP A 304 -0.90 8.07 -3.91
N ALA A 305 -0.24 7.68 -5.01
CA ALA A 305 -0.28 6.32 -5.53
C ALA A 305 0.30 5.28 -4.55
N GLY A 306 1.20 5.70 -3.65
CA GLY A 306 1.85 4.85 -2.65
C GLY A 306 0.88 4.27 -1.62
N LEU A 307 -0.29 4.90 -1.43
CA LEU A 307 -1.33 4.41 -0.52
C LEU A 307 -1.98 3.09 -0.95
N TYR A 308 -1.90 2.72 -2.23
CA TYR A 308 -2.26 1.35 -2.64
C TYR A 308 -1.30 0.30 -2.06
N GLN A 309 -0.10 0.72 -1.65
CA GLN A 309 0.94 -0.13 -1.07
C GLN A 309 1.29 -1.31 -1.98
N LYS A 310 1.41 -1.03 -3.27
CA LYS A 310 1.86 -1.99 -4.27
C LYS A 310 3.38 -2.13 -4.16
N SER A 311 3.85 -3.35 -3.94
CA SER A 311 5.27 -3.67 -3.85
C SER A 311 5.94 -3.59 -5.22
N GLU A 312 7.27 -3.52 -5.23
CA GLU A 312 8.08 -3.61 -6.46
C GLU A 312 7.79 -4.90 -7.24
N ALA A 313 7.49 -5.99 -6.53
CA ALA A 313 7.06 -7.25 -7.13
C ALA A 313 5.63 -7.23 -7.67
N GLY A 314 4.88 -6.12 -7.53
CA GLY A 314 3.52 -5.96 -8.06
C GLY A 314 2.39 -6.50 -7.19
N GLY A 315 2.69 -6.97 -5.97
CA GLY A 315 1.68 -7.41 -5.01
C GLY A 315 1.19 -6.24 -4.15
N LEU A 316 -0.10 -6.19 -3.85
CA LEU A 316 -0.61 -5.28 -2.81
C LEU A 316 -0.27 -5.84 -1.43
N ALA A 317 0.02 -4.96 -0.46
CA ALA A 317 0.07 -5.34 0.94
C ALA A 317 -1.24 -6.03 1.34
N TRP A 318 -1.20 -7.00 2.26
CA TRP A 318 -2.36 -7.84 2.54
C TRP A 318 -3.59 -7.03 3.01
N ALA A 319 -3.38 -6.03 3.87
CA ALA A 319 -4.44 -5.21 4.42
C ALA A 319 -5.08 -4.31 3.35
N THR A 320 -4.26 -3.65 2.52
CA THR A 320 -4.78 -2.86 1.40
C THR A 320 -5.41 -3.73 0.32
N GLY A 321 -4.82 -4.89 0.03
CA GLY A 321 -5.37 -5.88 -0.88
C GLY A 321 -6.74 -6.40 -0.46
N ALA A 322 -6.95 -6.64 0.85
CA ALA A 322 -8.25 -7.00 1.40
C ALA A 322 -9.24 -5.84 1.28
N LEU A 323 -8.86 -4.61 1.67
CA LEU A 323 -9.75 -3.45 1.56
C LEU A 323 -10.16 -3.16 0.12
N PHE A 324 -9.20 -3.14 -0.81
CA PHE A 324 -9.43 -2.76 -2.20
C PHE A 324 -9.99 -3.90 -3.05
N LEU A 325 -10.18 -5.12 -2.53
CA LEU A 325 -10.64 -6.25 -3.33
C LEU A 325 -11.91 -5.94 -4.16
N PRO A 326 -12.95 -5.27 -3.63
CA PRO A 326 -14.12 -4.91 -4.43
C PRO A 326 -13.76 -3.97 -5.61
N THR A 327 -12.91 -2.98 -5.36
CA THR A 327 -12.46 -2.04 -6.41
C THR A 327 -11.49 -2.68 -7.41
N VAL A 328 -10.63 -3.61 -6.98
CA VAL A 328 -9.73 -4.38 -7.84
C VAL A 328 -10.54 -5.31 -8.76
N PHE A 329 -11.58 -5.94 -8.23
CA PHE A 329 -12.50 -6.73 -9.04
C PHE A 329 -13.21 -5.84 -10.06
N GLY A 330 -13.74 -4.70 -9.63
CA GLY A 330 -14.38 -3.71 -10.50
C GLY A 330 -13.45 -3.20 -11.61
N THR A 331 -12.18 -2.87 -11.29
CA THR A 331 -11.20 -2.40 -12.28
C THR A 331 -10.77 -3.50 -13.23
N PHE A 332 -10.68 -4.76 -12.78
CA PHE A 332 -10.45 -5.92 -13.65
C PHE A 332 -11.62 -6.09 -14.63
N VAL A 333 -12.86 -6.12 -14.16
CA VAL A 333 -14.04 -6.27 -15.02
C VAL A 333 -14.13 -5.10 -16.00
N ASN A 334 -13.97 -3.87 -15.51
CA ASN A 334 -13.96 -2.66 -16.35
C ASN A 334 -12.89 -2.74 -17.45
N SER A 335 -11.67 -3.17 -17.11
CA SER A 335 -10.58 -3.35 -18.07
C SER A 335 -10.94 -4.33 -19.18
N ARG A 336 -11.60 -5.44 -18.84
CA ARG A 336 -11.95 -6.50 -19.79
C ARG A 336 -13.14 -6.10 -20.65
N ALA A 337 -14.15 -5.48 -20.05
CA ALA A 337 -15.32 -4.96 -20.74
C ALA A 337 -14.96 -3.85 -21.75
N TRP A 338 -14.06 -2.92 -21.42
CA TRP A 338 -13.68 -1.84 -22.34
C TRP A 338 -12.74 -2.27 -23.48
N THR A 339 -11.97 -3.34 -23.25
CA THR A 339 -10.96 -3.79 -24.21
C THR A 339 -11.34 -5.08 -24.93
N PHE A 340 -12.59 -5.57 -24.79
CA PHE A 340 -13.02 -6.84 -25.35
C PHE A 340 -12.88 -6.93 -26.88
N ARG A 341 -13.00 -5.80 -27.59
CA ARG A 341 -12.81 -5.71 -29.05
C ARG A 341 -11.41 -5.24 -29.47
N HIS A 342 -10.51 -5.04 -28.52
CA HIS A 342 -9.18 -4.48 -28.77
C HIS A 342 -8.11 -5.49 -28.40
N ALA A 343 -6.97 -5.46 -29.11
CA ALA A 343 -5.83 -6.27 -28.75
C ALA A 343 -5.37 -5.93 -27.32
N ALA A 344 -5.16 -6.97 -26.50
CA ALA A 344 -4.71 -6.83 -25.12
C ALA A 344 -3.37 -6.08 -25.02
N SER A 345 -2.49 -6.31 -26.01
CA SER A 345 -1.24 -5.60 -26.25
C SER A 345 -1.00 -5.44 -27.76
N SER A 346 -0.38 -4.34 -28.15
CA SER A 346 0.05 -4.06 -29.53
C SER A 346 1.57 -3.90 -29.58
N PRO A 347 2.28 -4.51 -30.55
CA PRO A 347 3.69 -4.25 -30.74
C PRO A 347 3.88 -2.83 -31.29
N VAL A 348 4.81 -2.08 -30.69
CA VAL A 348 5.23 -0.75 -31.17
C VAL A 348 6.52 -0.85 -31.99
N GLY A 349 7.15 -2.03 -31.98
CA GLY A 349 8.45 -2.30 -32.60
C GLY A 349 9.57 -2.33 -31.56
N HIS A 350 10.78 -2.71 -31.99
CA HIS A 350 12.00 -2.64 -31.17
C HIS A 350 11.87 -3.38 -29.82
N SER A 351 11.17 -4.51 -29.83
CA SER A 351 10.89 -5.34 -28.64
C SER A 351 10.03 -4.67 -27.56
N VAL A 352 9.27 -3.63 -27.91
CA VAL A 352 8.34 -2.95 -26.99
C VAL A 352 6.89 -3.19 -27.40
N LEU A 353 6.05 -3.55 -26.44
CA LEU A 353 4.60 -3.64 -26.56
C LEU A 353 3.90 -2.66 -25.61
N VAL A 354 2.75 -2.17 -26.04
CA VAL A 354 1.88 -1.32 -25.21
C VAL A 354 0.52 -1.99 -25.04
N GLY A 355 -0.01 -2.01 -23.82
CA GLY A 355 -1.27 -2.71 -23.57
C GLY A 355 -1.92 -2.41 -22.23
N ARG A 356 -3.01 -3.15 -21.98
CA ARG A 356 -3.65 -3.19 -20.67
C ARG A 356 -2.91 -4.13 -19.72
N THR A 357 -3.18 -4.06 -18.42
CA THR A 357 -2.61 -4.99 -17.45
C THR A 357 -2.95 -6.44 -17.84
N PRO A 358 -1.94 -7.30 -18.06
CA PRO A 358 -2.13 -8.61 -18.68
C PRO A 358 -2.40 -9.70 -17.63
N THR A 359 -3.14 -10.73 -18.05
CA THR A 359 -3.13 -12.04 -17.39
C THR A 359 -1.89 -12.83 -17.82
N ARG A 360 -1.54 -13.90 -17.09
CA ARG A 360 -0.42 -14.78 -17.49
C ARG A 360 -0.56 -15.35 -18.90
N ARG A 361 -1.79 -15.70 -19.31
CA ARG A 361 -2.07 -16.21 -20.65
C ARG A 361 -1.74 -15.16 -21.71
N GLU A 362 -2.14 -13.92 -21.46
CA GLU A 362 -1.91 -12.81 -22.39
C GLU A 362 -0.44 -12.44 -22.51
N VAL A 363 0.34 -12.51 -21.42
CA VAL A 363 1.79 -12.32 -21.48
C VAL A 363 2.45 -13.38 -22.38
N ARG A 364 2.07 -14.65 -22.21
CA ARG A 364 2.59 -15.75 -23.05
C ARG A 364 2.21 -15.58 -24.53
N LEU A 365 0.96 -15.19 -24.81
CA LEU A 365 0.51 -14.93 -26.18
C LEU A 365 1.25 -13.74 -26.81
N ALA A 366 1.54 -12.70 -26.02
CA ALA A 366 2.33 -11.55 -26.45
C ALA A 366 3.84 -11.85 -26.55
N ARG A 367 4.29 -13.04 -26.11
CA ARG A 367 5.70 -13.43 -25.99
C ARG A 367 6.54 -12.41 -25.21
N ALA A 368 5.93 -11.70 -24.27
CA ALA A 368 6.64 -10.73 -23.44
C ALA A 368 7.41 -11.44 -22.33
N THR A 369 8.67 -11.07 -22.17
CA THR A 369 9.58 -11.61 -21.13
C THR A 369 9.80 -10.61 -19.99
N ALA A 370 9.34 -9.37 -20.15
CA ALA A 370 9.35 -8.35 -19.11
C ALA A 370 8.10 -7.49 -19.11
N ILE A 371 7.75 -6.95 -17.94
CA ILE A 371 6.59 -6.07 -17.74
C ILE A 371 7.03 -4.81 -17.00
N VAL A 372 6.68 -3.66 -17.57
CA VAL A 372 6.68 -2.38 -16.87
C VAL A 372 5.23 -2.04 -16.54
N ASP A 373 4.84 -2.21 -15.27
CA ASP A 373 3.48 -1.99 -14.78
C ASP A 373 3.34 -0.60 -14.14
N LEU A 374 2.48 0.22 -14.75
CA LEU A 374 2.22 1.59 -14.32
C LEU A 374 0.98 1.72 -13.41
N THR A 375 0.29 0.63 -13.13
CA THR A 375 -0.90 0.64 -12.28
C THR A 375 -0.49 0.68 -10.81
N ALA A 376 -1.13 1.57 -10.05
CA ALA A 376 -1.05 1.54 -8.59
C ALA A 376 -2.18 0.67 -8.01
N GLU A 377 -3.35 0.73 -8.65
CA GLU A 377 -4.62 0.20 -8.20
C GLU A 377 -4.86 -1.28 -8.56
N MET A 378 -4.04 -1.87 -9.43
CA MET A 378 -4.23 -3.23 -9.93
C MET A 378 -3.04 -4.10 -9.51
N PRO A 379 -3.26 -5.31 -8.97
CA PRO A 379 -2.15 -6.20 -8.66
C PRO A 379 -1.55 -6.73 -9.96
N GLY A 380 -0.23 -6.96 -9.97
CA GLY A 380 0.46 -7.61 -11.07
C GLY A 380 -0.01 -9.05 -11.20
N TRP A 381 -1.02 -9.31 -12.03
CA TRP A 381 -1.63 -10.65 -12.16
C TRP A 381 -0.68 -11.67 -12.79
N ALA A 382 0.24 -11.18 -13.63
CA ALA A 382 1.28 -11.98 -14.24
C ALA A 382 2.55 -12.14 -13.39
N ARG A 383 2.68 -11.43 -12.24
CA ARG A 383 3.93 -11.36 -11.45
C ARG A 383 4.48 -12.68 -10.91
N ARG A 384 3.62 -13.71 -10.80
CA ARG A 384 3.96 -14.99 -10.16
C ARG A 384 4.69 -15.94 -11.11
N ASP A 385 4.93 -15.52 -12.35
CA ASP A 385 5.74 -16.26 -13.30
C ASP A 385 7.21 -15.83 -13.12
N PRO A 386 8.10 -16.70 -12.60
CA PRO A 386 9.48 -16.35 -12.34
C PRO A 386 10.28 -16.06 -13.62
N ALA A 387 9.78 -16.43 -14.80
CA ALA A 387 10.40 -16.14 -16.08
C ALA A 387 10.14 -14.70 -16.57
N ILE A 388 9.26 -13.94 -15.89
CA ILE A 388 8.90 -12.58 -16.27
C ILE A 388 9.62 -11.58 -15.37
N HIS A 389 10.47 -10.76 -15.97
CA HIS A 389 11.06 -9.60 -15.28
C HIS A 389 9.97 -8.56 -15.04
N TYR A 390 9.84 -8.06 -13.81
CA TYR A 390 8.74 -7.20 -13.43
C TYR A 390 9.25 -5.92 -12.77
N VAL A 391 8.89 -4.78 -13.32
CA VAL A 391 9.19 -3.45 -12.77
C VAL A 391 7.88 -2.70 -12.54
N CYS A 392 7.68 -2.20 -11.33
CA CYS A 392 6.51 -1.42 -10.96
C CYS A 392 6.86 0.07 -10.85
N VAL A 393 6.17 0.92 -11.60
CA VAL A 393 6.25 2.39 -11.45
C VAL A 393 4.83 2.91 -11.24
N PRO A 394 4.28 2.83 -10.02
CA PRO A 394 2.87 3.04 -9.77
C PRO A 394 2.45 4.49 -10.04
N GLN A 395 1.44 4.66 -10.88
CA GLN A 395 0.86 5.96 -11.26
C GLN A 395 -0.66 5.95 -11.03
N LEU A 396 -1.21 7.09 -10.59
CA LEU A 396 -2.66 7.27 -10.47
C LEU A 396 -3.32 7.35 -11.84
N ASP A 397 -4.44 6.67 -12.02
CA ASP A 397 -5.24 6.82 -13.22
C ASP A 397 -5.88 8.21 -13.31
N LEU A 398 -6.23 8.65 -14.53
CA LEU A 398 -6.87 9.95 -14.81
C LEU A 398 -6.05 11.20 -14.43
N LEU A 399 -4.88 11.06 -13.84
CA LEU A 399 -3.93 12.12 -13.54
C LEU A 399 -2.65 11.93 -14.37
N PRO A 400 -1.99 13.01 -14.82
CA PRO A 400 -0.66 12.89 -15.39
C PRO A 400 0.33 12.40 -14.31
N PRO A 401 1.29 11.52 -14.65
CA PRO A 401 2.36 11.16 -13.72
C PRO A 401 3.27 12.37 -13.46
N THR A 402 4.13 12.28 -12.44
CA THR A 402 5.21 13.27 -12.28
C THR A 402 6.28 13.08 -13.35
N LEU A 403 7.11 14.11 -13.58
CA LEU A 403 8.22 13.98 -14.53
C LEU A 403 9.18 12.86 -14.09
N ALA A 404 9.45 12.75 -12.79
CA ALA A 404 10.26 11.70 -12.20
C ALA A 404 9.68 10.29 -12.44
N GLN A 405 8.37 10.10 -12.27
CA GLN A 405 7.71 8.83 -12.57
C GLN A 405 7.79 8.47 -14.05
N LEU A 406 7.65 9.46 -14.94
CA LEU A 406 7.78 9.26 -16.37
C LEU A 406 9.23 8.87 -16.75
N GLN A 407 10.22 9.58 -16.21
CA GLN A 407 11.64 9.27 -16.38
C GLN A 407 11.98 7.86 -15.90
N GLN A 408 11.55 7.50 -14.69
CA GLN A 408 11.77 6.16 -14.12
C GLN A 408 11.15 5.07 -14.99
N ALA A 409 9.93 5.29 -15.49
CA ALA A 409 9.25 4.33 -16.35
C ALA A 409 9.94 4.18 -17.71
N VAL A 410 10.40 5.28 -18.33
CA VAL A 410 11.16 5.22 -19.60
C VAL A 410 12.51 4.52 -19.40
N ALA A 411 13.23 4.84 -18.33
CA ALA A 411 14.50 4.19 -17.99
C ALA A 411 14.32 2.68 -17.75
N ALA A 412 13.22 2.28 -17.08
CA ALA A 412 12.90 0.87 -16.88
C ALA A 412 12.65 0.11 -18.19
N ILE A 413 11.95 0.74 -19.16
CA ILE A 413 11.73 0.16 -20.48
C ILE A 413 13.07 -0.06 -21.17
N GLU A 414 13.90 0.98 -21.21
CA GLU A 414 15.17 0.93 -21.93
C GLU A 414 16.15 -0.08 -21.33
N MET A 415 16.29 -0.08 -19.99
CA MET A 415 17.11 -1.05 -19.28
C MET A 415 16.71 -2.50 -19.59
N LEU A 416 15.41 -2.83 -19.57
CA LEU A 416 14.94 -4.18 -19.87
C LEU A 416 15.12 -4.54 -21.35
N ARG A 417 14.93 -3.56 -22.25
CA ARG A 417 15.13 -3.74 -23.69
C ARG A 417 16.60 -4.01 -24.02
N GLU A 418 17.53 -3.27 -23.43
CA GLU A 418 18.99 -3.47 -23.57
C GLU A 418 19.44 -4.83 -23.03
N GLN A 419 18.75 -5.36 -22.03
CA GLN A 419 18.93 -6.73 -21.53
C GLN A 419 18.37 -7.82 -22.45
N GLY A 420 17.81 -7.44 -23.62
CA GLY A 420 17.29 -8.36 -24.63
C GLY A 420 15.85 -8.81 -24.38
N HIS A 421 15.12 -8.17 -23.46
CA HIS A 421 13.74 -8.55 -23.17
C HIS A 421 12.74 -7.97 -24.18
N THR A 422 11.66 -8.71 -24.39
CA THR A 422 10.44 -8.19 -25.00
C THR A 422 9.57 -7.57 -23.91
N VAL A 423 9.48 -6.24 -23.89
CA VAL A 423 8.94 -5.44 -22.79
C VAL A 423 7.49 -5.07 -23.05
N LEU A 424 6.57 -5.51 -22.20
CA LEU A 424 5.19 -5.05 -22.19
C LEU A 424 5.00 -3.90 -21.19
N VAL A 425 4.71 -2.71 -21.70
CA VAL A 425 4.34 -1.55 -20.90
C VAL A 425 2.84 -1.51 -20.73
N CYS A 426 2.35 -1.61 -19.49
CA CYS A 426 0.93 -1.73 -19.23
C CYS A 426 0.38 -0.72 -18.21
N CYS A 427 -0.88 -0.34 -18.42
CA CYS A 427 -1.73 0.34 -17.44
C CYS A 427 -3.14 -0.31 -17.46
N ALA A 428 -4.14 0.23 -16.75
CA ALA A 428 -5.44 -0.42 -16.63
C ALA A 428 -6.11 -0.81 -17.97
N LEU A 429 -6.13 0.11 -18.93
CA LEU A 429 -6.76 -0.06 -20.25
C LEU A 429 -5.76 -0.06 -21.42
N GLY A 430 -4.55 0.42 -21.19
CA GLY A 430 -3.56 0.57 -22.25
C GLY A 430 -3.77 1.78 -23.16
N TYR A 431 -4.43 2.85 -22.68
CA TYR A 431 -4.80 4.02 -23.50
C TYR A 431 -4.23 5.36 -23.03
N SER A 432 -3.80 5.47 -21.77
CA SER A 432 -3.35 6.74 -21.18
C SER A 432 -1.94 6.65 -20.59
N ARG A 433 -1.79 6.07 -19.40
CA ARG A 433 -0.49 5.99 -18.69
C ARG A 433 0.59 5.27 -19.51
N SER A 434 0.31 4.03 -19.95
CA SER A 434 1.26 3.27 -20.77
C SER A 434 1.50 3.88 -22.13
N ALA A 435 0.48 4.51 -22.73
CA ALA A 435 0.62 5.20 -23.99
C ALA A 435 1.55 6.42 -23.87
N LEU A 436 1.36 7.26 -22.85
CA LEU A 436 2.23 8.39 -22.55
C LEU A 436 3.68 7.94 -22.34
N THR A 437 3.89 6.90 -21.53
CA THR A 437 5.25 6.38 -21.26
C THR A 437 5.90 5.82 -22.51
N VAL A 438 5.18 5.06 -23.34
CA VAL A 438 5.75 4.52 -24.59
C VAL A 438 6.01 5.63 -25.60
N ALA A 439 5.17 6.67 -25.68
CA ALA A 439 5.44 7.85 -26.51
C ALA A 439 6.70 8.61 -26.03
N ALA A 440 6.89 8.75 -24.72
CA ALA A 440 8.10 9.34 -24.15
C ALA A 440 9.35 8.51 -24.47
N TRP A 441 9.24 7.18 -24.36
CA TRP A 441 10.30 6.26 -24.74
C TRP A 441 10.62 6.35 -26.25
N LEU A 442 9.61 6.35 -27.12
CA LEU A 442 9.79 6.53 -28.57
C LEU A 442 10.50 7.85 -28.90
N ALA A 443 10.10 8.94 -28.24
CA ALA A 443 10.73 10.24 -28.43
C ALA A 443 12.21 10.24 -28.00
N ALA A 444 12.54 9.53 -26.93
CA ALA A 444 13.93 9.35 -26.50
C ALA A 444 14.72 8.45 -27.47
N TYR A 445 14.14 7.30 -27.85
CA TYR A 445 14.78 6.29 -28.70
C TYR A 445 15.04 6.79 -30.13
N LEU A 446 14.04 7.44 -30.73
CA LEU A 446 14.11 8.02 -32.09
C LEU A 446 14.55 9.49 -32.10
N GLN A 447 14.92 10.03 -30.94
CA GLN A 447 15.42 11.40 -30.79
C GLN A 447 14.44 12.52 -31.22
N LEU A 448 13.12 12.28 -31.19
CA LEU A 448 12.06 13.20 -31.63
C LEU A 448 11.87 14.43 -30.73
N ASN A 449 11.88 15.62 -31.31
CA ASN A 449 11.78 16.87 -30.55
C ASN A 449 10.33 17.37 -30.34
N ASP A 450 9.35 16.66 -30.90
CA ASP A 450 7.93 17.02 -30.83
C ASP A 450 7.10 15.88 -30.23
N ALA A 451 6.27 16.24 -29.24
CA ALA A 451 5.33 15.34 -28.60
C ALA A 451 4.28 14.79 -29.59
N GLN A 452 3.83 15.58 -30.57
CA GLN A 452 2.82 15.11 -31.52
C GLN A 452 3.38 14.05 -32.48
N ALA A 453 4.61 14.23 -32.96
CA ALA A 453 5.31 13.24 -33.76
C ALA A 453 5.42 11.89 -33.04
N ALA A 454 5.81 11.88 -31.76
CA ALA A 454 5.89 10.67 -30.96
C ALA A 454 4.52 9.98 -30.77
N LEU A 455 3.45 10.78 -30.62
CA LEU A 455 2.09 10.26 -30.50
C LEU A 455 1.54 9.72 -31.82
N ALA A 456 1.91 10.33 -32.95
CA ALA A 456 1.53 9.84 -34.27
C ALA A 456 2.06 8.42 -34.50
N LEU A 457 3.36 8.20 -34.25
CA LEU A 457 3.98 6.87 -34.35
C LEU A 457 3.32 5.84 -33.42
N LEU A 458 3.02 6.22 -32.18
CA LEU A 458 2.33 5.31 -31.26
C LEU A 458 0.93 4.92 -31.76
N ARG A 459 0.22 5.86 -32.40
CA ARG A 459 -1.13 5.63 -32.92
C ARG A 459 -1.17 4.67 -34.11
N GLU A 460 -0.07 4.55 -34.86
CA GLU A 460 0.05 3.51 -35.90
C GLU A 460 -0.08 2.11 -35.29
N ALA A 461 0.55 1.88 -34.13
CA ALA A 461 0.46 0.61 -33.40
C ALA A 461 -0.83 0.47 -32.57
N ARG A 462 -1.39 1.59 -32.07
CA ARG A 462 -2.57 1.58 -31.19
C ARG A 462 -3.46 2.82 -31.42
N PRO A 463 -4.36 2.79 -32.43
CA PRO A 463 -5.18 3.94 -32.83
C PRO A 463 -6.11 4.49 -31.73
N GLN A 464 -6.44 3.67 -30.72
CA GLN A 464 -7.33 4.03 -29.62
C GLN A 464 -6.68 4.98 -28.60
N VAL A 465 -5.38 5.29 -28.73
CA VAL A 465 -4.66 6.16 -27.81
C VAL A 465 -5.13 7.60 -27.93
N VAL A 466 -5.73 8.10 -26.85
CA VAL A 466 -6.15 9.50 -26.69
C VAL A 466 -5.55 10.05 -25.41
N LEU A 467 -4.51 10.86 -25.56
CA LEU A 467 -3.92 11.61 -24.44
C LEU A 467 -4.57 12.98 -24.32
N ARG A 468 -4.88 13.38 -23.09
CA ARG A 468 -5.39 14.72 -22.78
C ARG A 468 -4.26 15.75 -22.83
N ALA A 469 -4.60 17.02 -23.03
CA ALA A 469 -3.64 18.12 -23.12
C ALA A 469 -2.58 18.16 -21.98
N PRO A 470 -2.92 17.91 -20.69
CA PRO A 470 -1.91 17.86 -19.64
C PRO A 470 -0.86 16.76 -19.82
N SER A 471 -1.25 15.59 -20.35
CA SER A 471 -0.34 14.49 -20.65
C SER A 471 0.56 14.81 -21.85
N VAL A 472 0.02 15.48 -22.86
CA VAL A 472 0.81 15.95 -24.02
C VAL A 472 1.82 17.01 -23.60
N ALA A 473 1.42 17.98 -22.77
CA ALA A 473 2.33 18.99 -22.24
C ALA A 473 3.45 18.37 -21.38
N LEU A 474 3.14 17.35 -20.59
CA LEU A 474 4.14 16.60 -19.83
C LEU A 474 5.11 15.84 -20.75
N LEU A 475 4.61 15.24 -21.84
CA LEU A 475 5.44 14.60 -22.86
C LEU A 475 6.41 15.61 -23.47
N GLN A 476 5.94 16.79 -23.86
CA GLN A 476 6.81 17.85 -24.38
C GLN A 476 7.84 18.28 -23.33
N ARG A 477 7.43 18.51 -22.07
CA ARG A 477 8.35 18.85 -20.98
C ARG A 477 9.45 17.79 -20.77
N TYR A 478 9.13 16.50 -20.93
CA TYR A 478 10.11 15.42 -20.90
C TYR A 478 11.09 15.50 -22.09
N ILE A 479 10.60 15.80 -23.29
CA ILE A 479 11.41 15.98 -24.51
C ILE A 479 12.31 17.22 -24.42
N ASP A 480 11.83 18.30 -23.82
CA ASP A 480 12.62 19.50 -23.61
C ASP A 480 13.70 19.25 -22.56
N TRP A 481 13.35 18.56 -21.46
CA TRP A 481 14.29 18.19 -20.40
C TRP A 481 15.47 17.33 -20.89
N ARG A 482 15.27 16.44 -21.86
CA ARG A 482 16.36 15.63 -22.45
C ARG A 482 17.26 16.41 -23.42
N SER A 483 16.83 17.56 -23.92
CA SER A 483 17.54 18.28 -24.98
C SER A 483 18.85 18.96 -24.54
N PRO A 484 18.99 19.49 -23.30
CA PRO A 484 20.27 19.98 -22.76
C PRO A 484 21.37 18.92 -22.65
N MET A 485 21.04 17.64 -22.48
CA MET A 485 22.03 16.55 -22.39
C MET A 485 22.75 16.24 -23.71
N ARG A 486 22.42 16.94 -24.80
CA ARG A 486 23.06 16.78 -26.11
C ARG A 486 24.29 17.68 -26.32
N HIS A 487 24.47 18.74 -25.52
CA HIS A 487 25.52 19.74 -25.74
C HIS A 487 26.82 19.48 -24.96
N GLU A 488 26.92 18.39 -24.19
CA GLU A 488 28.14 18.03 -23.41
C GLU A 488 28.83 16.74 -23.89
N ALA A 489 28.60 16.28 -25.11
CA ALA A 489 29.46 15.26 -25.72
C ALA A 489 30.71 15.95 -26.30
N PRO A 490 31.95 15.68 -25.81
CA PRO A 490 33.13 16.35 -26.32
C PRO A 490 33.39 15.93 -27.78
N HIS A 491 33.33 16.90 -28.70
CA HIS A 491 33.89 16.79 -30.03
C HIS A 491 35.41 16.57 -29.89
N ASN A 492 35.84 15.32 -29.92
CA ASN A 492 37.25 14.98 -30.10
C ASN A 492 37.59 15.09 -31.60
N THR A 493 37.77 16.32 -32.08
CA THR A 493 38.39 16.59 -33.37
C THR A 493 39.89 16.37 -33.24
N ARG A 494 40.39 15.23 -33.74
CA ARG A 494 41.82 15.04 -34.02
C ARG A 494 42.23 15.94 -35.19
N PRO A 495 43.28 16.77 -35.08
CA PRO A 495 43.90 17.36 -36.27
C PRO A 495 44.74 16.29 -36.99
N GLY A 496 44.62 16.24 -38.32
CA GLY A 496 45.42 15.40 -39.22
C GLY A 496 46.87 15.85 -39.32
N PRO A 497 47.73 15.05 -40.00
CA PRO A 497 49.18 15.20 -39.94
C PRO A 497 49.67 16.34 -40.83
N GLU A 498 50.47 17.26 -40.27
CA GLU A 498 51.31 18.16 -41.06
C GLU A 498 52.52 17.38 -41.61
N VAL A 499 52.58 17.30 -42.94
CA VAL A 499 53.76 16.93 -43.70
C VAL A 499 54.69 18.14 -43.70
N ARG A 500 55.93 17.99 -43.22
CA ARG A 500 57.02 18.96 -43.43
C ARG A 500 58.07 18.37 -44.36
N SER A 501 58.30 19.08 -45.45
CA SER A 501 59.53 19.11 -46.26
C SER A 501 60.68 19.72 -45.47
#